data_AF-A0A4Y2SBN7-F1
#
_entry.id   AF-A0A4Y2SBN7-F1
#
_cell.length_a   1.000
_cell.length_b   1.000
_cell.length_c   1.000
_cell.angle_alpha   90.00
_cell.angle_beta   90.00
_cell.angle_gamma   90.00
#
_symmetry.space_group_name_H-M   'P 1'
#
loop_
_entity.id
_entity.type
_entity.pdbx_description
1 polymer ?
#
loop_
_entity_poly.entity_id
_entity_poly.type
_entity_poly.pdbx_seq_one_letter_code
_entity_poly.pdbx_strand_id
1 'polypeptide(L)' 'NEDLRERYKQDTKMSFVKKAIYTMAYGLHDMQKAKCNNSGLCPEMLPLNGSLFLQYLLNVSFVWENETVKFDENGDPPGR' A
#
# COMPACT_ATOMS: atom_id res chain seq x y z
N ASN A 1 1.40 -30.17 16.77
CA ASN A 1 1.24 -28.71 16.77
C ASN A 1 2.54 -28.08 17.19
N GLU A 2 3.27 -27.48 16.24
CA GLU A 2 4.36 -26.56 16.59
C GLU A 2 3.74 -25.22 17.00
N ASP A 3 3.95 -24.81 18.25
CA ASP A 3 3.67 -23.45 18.69
C ASP A 3 4.89 -22.57 18.42
N LEU A 4 4.82 -21.74 17.39
CA LEU A 4 5.91 -20.86 16.98
C LEU A 4 6.10 -19.67 17.93
N ARG A 5 5.22 -19.48 18.92
CA ARG A 5 5.25 -18.29 19.81
C ARG A 5 6.42 -18.28 20.77
N GLU A 6 6.90 -19.44 21.24
CA GLU A 6 7.90 -19.48 22.32
C GLU A 6 9.31 -19.03 21.91
N ARG A 7 9.62 -18.99 20.61
CA ARG A 7 10.93 -18.54 20.09
C ARG A 7 10.84 -17.55 18.93
N TYR A 8 9.67 -16.98 18.69
CA TYR A 8 9.51 -16.01 17.60
C TYR A 8 10.22 -14.70 17.94
N LYS A 9 11.17 -14.32 17.10
CA LYS A 9 11.76 -12.97 17.10
C LYS A 9 11.27 -12.25 15.85
N GLN A 10 10.46 -11.22 16.07
CA GLN A 10 9.95 -10.37 15.00
C GLN A 10 11.11 -9.69 14.26
N ASP A 11 11.13 -9.81 12.93
CA ASP A 11 12.07 -9.05 12.10
C ASP A 11 11.79 -7.55 12.26
N THR A 12 12.83 -6.77 12.57
CA THR A 12 12.72 -5.33 12.83
C THR A 12 12.27 -4.53 11.60
N LYS A 13 12.44 -5.08 10.39
CA LYS A 13 12.03 -4.50 9.12
C LYS A 13 10.67 -5.03 8.64
N MET A 14 10.02 -5.92 9.39
CA MET A 14 8.70 -6.43 9.01
C MET A 14 7.66 -5.31 8.83
N SER A 15 7.77 -4.23 9.60
CA SER A 15 6.89 -3.06 9.45
C SER A 15 7.00 -2.45 8.04
N PHE A 16 8.19 -2.38 7.45
CA PHE A 16 8.37 -1.89 6.08
C PHE A 16 7.68 -2.78 5.05
N VAL A 17 7.76 -4.10 5.22
CA VAL A 17 7.07 -5.06 4.34
C VAL A 17 5.55 -4.86 4.41
N LYS A 18 5.01 -4.71 5.63
CA LYS A 18 3.58 -4.44 5.81
C LYS A 18 3.18 -3.11 5.17
N LYS A 19 3.94 -2.03 5.44
CA LYS A 19 3.69 -0.71 4.84
C LYS A 19 3.68 -0.78 3.32
N ALA A 20 4.63 -1.48 2.68
CA ALA A 20 4.67 -1.63 1.23
C ALA A 20 3.41 -2.33 0.68
N ILE A 21 2.94 -3.40 1.32
CA ILE A 21 1.71 -4.10 0.93
C ILE A 21 0.50 -3.18 1.08
N TYR A 22 0.38 -2.47 2.20
CA TYR A 22 -0.71 -1.54 2.43
C TYR A 22 -0.67 -0.37 1.45
N THR A 23 0.50 0.16 1.09
CA THR A 23 0.64 1.18 0.04
C THR A 23 0.04 0.72 -1.27
N MET A 24 0.34 -0.52 -1.71
CA MET A 24 -0.27 -1.08 -2.91
C MET A 24 -1.79 -1.21 -2.79
N ALA A 25 -2.28 -1.66 -1.62
CA ALA A 25 -3.71 -1.81 -1.37
C ALA A 25 -4.46 -0.46 -1.40
N TYR A 26 -3.92 0.57 -0.75
CA TYR A 26 -4.49 1.92 -0.77
C TYR A 26 -4.46 2.51 -2.18
N GLY A 27 -3.36 2.37 -2.93
CA GLY A 27 -3.29 2.86 -4.32
C GLY A 27 -4.33 2.19 -5.23
N LEU A 28 -4.51 0.86 -5.11
CA LEU A 28 -5.53 0.14 -5.87
C LEU A 28 -6.93 0.56 -5.46
N HIS A 29 -7.17 0.75 -4.17
CA HIS A 29 -8.44 1.21 -3.62
C HIS A 29 -8.82 2.60 -4.13
N ASP A 30 -7.89 3.54 -4.15
CA ASP A 30 -8.14 4.90 -4.62
C ASP A 30 -8.38 4.93 -6.14
N MET A 31 -7.63 4.13 -6.91
CA MET A 31 -7.91 3.93 -8.33
C MET A 31 -9.29 3.32 -8.56
N GLN A 32 -9.66 2.32 -7.75
CA GLN A 32 -10.95 1.63 -7.84
C GLN A 32 -12.13 2.53 -7.49
N LYS A 33 -11.99 3.39 -6.49
CA LYS A 33 -12.97 4.44 -6.18
C LYS A 33 -13.16 5.39 -7.35
N ALA A 34 -12.06 5.86 -7.93
CA ALA A 34 -12.09 6.86 -9.00
C ALA A 34 -12.62 6.30 -10.34
N LYS A 35 -12.39 5.01 -10.62
CA LYS A 35 -12.73 4.38 -11.90
C LYS A 35 -14.00 3.54 -11.86
N CYS A 36 -14.31 2.96 -10.71
CA CYS A 36 -15.36 1.96 -10.57
C CYS A 36 -16.36 2.27 -9.46
N ASN A 37 -16.34 3.46 -8.84
CA ASN A 37 -17.31 3.89 -7.82
C ASN A 37 -17.58 2.83 -6.72
N ASN A 38 -16.54 2.14 -6.22
CA ASN A 38 -16.65 1.09 -5.21
C ASN A 38 -17.42 -0.20 -5.62
N SER A 39 -17.65 -0.46 -6.91
CA SER A 39 -18.38 -1.66 -7.38
C SER A 39 -17.51 -2.90 -7.66
N GLY A 40 -16.33 -3.02 -7.06
CA GLY A 40 -15.31 -4.01 -7.44
C GLY A 40 -14.50 -3.58 -8.68
N LEU A 41 -13.90 -4.53 -9.39
CA LEU A 41 -13.15 -4.24 -10.63
C LEU A 41 -14.10 -4.05 -11.81
N CYS A 42 -13.85 -3.02 -12.60
CA CYS A 42 -14.62 -2.67 -13.80
C CYS A 42 -13.72 -2.65 -15.04
N PRO A 43 -14.28 -2.55 -16.28
CA PRO A 43 -13.48 -2.55 -17.51
C PRO A 43 -12.39 -1.46 -17.56
N GLU A 44 -12.54 -0.34 -16.86
CA GLU A 44 -11.52 0.72 -16.78
C GLU A 44 -10.26 0.32 -15.99
N MET A 45 -10.32 -0.77 -15.23
CA MET A 45 -9.19 -1.33 -14.48
C MET A 45 -8.68 -2.66 -15.04
N LEU A 46 -9.20 -3.10 -16.19
CA LEU A 46 -8.89 -4.39 -16.80
C LEU A 46 -8.55 -4.24 -18.29
N PRO A 47 -7.28 -4.37 -18.70
CA PRO A 47 -6.10 -4.59 -17.86
C PRO A 47 -5.71 -3.33 -17.06
N LEU A 48 -4.96 -3.52 -15.96
CA LEU A 48 -4.49 -2.42 -15.14
C LEU A 48 -3.49 -1.56 -15.93
N ASN A 49 -3.77 -0.26 -16.07
CA ASN A 49 -2.81 0.69 -16.61
C ASN A 49 -1.75 1.03 -15.54
N GLY A 50 -0.53 0.50 -15.71
CA GLY A 50 0.57 0.68 -14.75
C GLY A 50 1.02 2.14 -14.57
N SER A 51 1.06 2.93 -15.64
CA SER A 51 1.45 4.35 -15.55
C SER A 51 0.41 5.18 -14.79
N LEU A 52 -0.87 4.87 -14.98
CA LEU A 52 -1.94 5.49 -14.19
C LEU A 52 -1.87 5.02 -12.73
N PHE A 53 -1.65 3.72 -12.50
CA PHE A 53 -1.53 3.17 -11.15
C PHE A 53 -0.35 3.77 -10.37
N LEU A 54 0.78 4.04 -11.04
CA LEU A 54 1.91 4.76 -10.44
C LEU A 54 1.51 6.14 -9.90
N GLN A 55 0.63 6.87 -10.60
CA GLN A 55 0.13 8.17 -10.11
C GLN A 55 -0.70 8.01 -8.83
N TYR A 56 -1.48 6.93 -8.71
CA TYR A 56 -2.18 6.63 -7.46
C TYR A 56 -1.21 6.24 -6.34
N LEU A 57 -0.20 5.43 -6.63
CA LEU A 57 0.83 5.03 -5.65
C LEU A 57 1.59 6.24 -5.07
N LEU A 58 2.02 7.18 -5.92
CA LEU A 58 2.73 8.40 -5.48
C LEU A 58 1.86 9.31 -4.60
N ASN A 59 0.54 9.24 -4.73
CA ASN A 59 -0.40 10.04 -3.96
C ASN A 59 -1.00 9.33 -2.74
N VAL A 60 -0.55 8.10 -2.43
CA VAL A 60 -1.03 7.36 -1.26
C VAL A 60 -0.66 8.11 0.02
N SER A 61 -1.63 8.26 0.92
CA SER A 61 -1.43 8.78 2.27
C SER A 61 -2.32 8.03 3.27
N PHE A 62 -1.70 7.38 4.27
CA PHE A 62 -2.44 6.71 5.34
C PHE A 62 -1.66 6.71 6.66
N VAL A 63 -2.39 6.53 7.76
CA VAL A 63 -1.80 6.43 9.09
C VAL A 63 -1.46 4.97 9.38
N TRP A 64 -0.22 4.72 9.79
CA TRP A 64 0.25 3.42 10.27
C TRP A 64 0.84 3.59 11.67
N GLU A 65 0.15 3.07 12.67
CA GLU A 65 0.48 3.31 14.08
C GLU A 65 0.53 4.82 14.38
N ASN A 66 1.71 5.37 14.68
CA ASN A 66 1.91 6.78 14.97
C ASN A 66 2.66 7.54 13.85
N GLU A 67 2.69 6.98 12.64
CA GLU A 67 3.40 7.54 11.48
C GLU A 67 2.45 7.71 10.29
N THR A 68 2.60 8.80 9.54
CA THR A 68 1.92 8.97 8.26
C THR A 68 2.81 8.41 7.15
N VAL A 69 2.34 7.35 6.49
CA VAL A 69 2.96 6.82 5.27
C VAL A 69 2.51 7.70 4.10
N LYS A 70 3.49 8.30 3.41
CA LYS A 70 3.32 9.12 2.21
C LYS A 70 4.64 9.13 1.44
N PHE A 71 4.61 9.61 0.20
CA PHE A 71 5.78 9.69 -0.66
C PHE A 71 6.01 11.13 -1.12
N ASP A 72 7.28 11.47 -1.40
CA ASP A 72 7.63 12.71 -2.09
C ASP A 72 7.52 12.55 -3.62
N GLU A 73 7.93 13.59 -4.35
CA GLU A 73 7.92 13.60 -5.82
C GLU A 73 8.82 12.55 -6.48
N ASN A 74 9.82 12.04 -5.75
CA ASN A 74 10.73 10.99 -6.21
C ASN A 74 10.23 9.58 -5.85
N GLY A 75 9.14 9.49 -5.07
CA GLY A 75 8.61 8.23 -4.56
C GLY A 75 9.30 7.74 -3.29
N ASP A 76 10.04 8.60 -2.59
CA ASP A 76 10.70 8.25 -1.34
C ASP A 76 9.77 8.52 -0.15
N PRO A 77 9.65 7.56 0.80
CA PRO A 77 8.95 7.81 2.04
C PRO A 77 9.76 8.77 2.92
N PRO A 78 9.13 9.52 3.84
CA PRO A 78 9.86 10.39 4.76
C PRO A 78 10.92 9.60 5.52
N GLY A 79 12.16 10.09 5.48
CA GLY A 79 13.26 9.55 6.27
C GLY A 79 12.95 9.67 7.76
N ARG A 80 13.43 8.69 8.54
CA ARG A 80 13.37 8.71 10.00
C ARG A 80 14.75 8.98 10.57
#